data_AF-A0A3R9VTR6-F1
#
_entry.id   AF-A0A3R9VTR6-F1
#
_cell.length_a   1.000
_cell.length_b   1.000
_cell.length_c   1.000
_cell.angle_alpha   90.00
_cell.angle_beta   90.00
_cell.angle_gamma   90.00
#
_symmetry.space_group_name_H-M   'P 1'
#
loop_
_entity.id
_entity.type
_entity.pdbx_description
1 polymer ?
#
loop_
_entity_poly.entity_id
_entity_poly.type
_entity_poly.pdbx_seq_one_letter_code
_entity_poly.pdbx_strand_id
1 'polypeptide(L)'
;MKLTVFQFEGTAAELDASQVIQQLLAQGGGTSSTDVVVAGSPAPATGSAPAPIPGVAHEGQAAVSALLRGNPAAEHFTGFLAEATAWPDVKVHGVKRHRAGADSGLDYGDYLRVRRQGSPKGAFAYVYAHNGVVNLRLPYDTDDELLARLAPAAYRLEGGNAQYRISVQIVDEETREQAVQLAKVAYERT
;
A
#
# COMPACT_ATOMS: atom_id res chain seq x y z
N MET A 1 -35.27 5.45 -9.08
CA MET A 1 -34.68 4.46 -10.00
C MET A 1 -34.01 3.37 -9.18
N LYS A 2 -34.27 2.09 -9.47
CA LYS A 2 -33.67 0.96 -8.76
C LYS A 2 -32.69 0.30 -9.73
N LEU A 3 -31.39 0.46 -9.50
CA LEU A 3 -30.34 -0.10 -10.35
C LEU A 3 -29.98 -1.48 -9.79
N THR A 4 -30.07 -2.52 -10.62
CA THR A 4 -29.61 -3.87 -10.25
C THR A 4 -28.32 -4.15 -11.01
N VAL A 5 -27.22 -4.31 -10.28
CA VAL A 5 -25.90 -4.57 -10.85
C VAL A 5 -25.56 -6.05 -10.66
N PHE A 6 -25.15 -6.71 -11.74
CA PHE A 6 -24.64 -8.07 -11.72
C PHE A 6 -23.17 -8.04 -12.13
N GLN A 7 -22.30 -8.66 -11.32
CA GLN A 7 -20.87 -8.78 -11.60
C GLN A 7 -20.55 -10.25 -11.84
N PHE A 8 -19.89 -10.53 -12.95
CA PHE A 8 -19.46 -11.85 -13.34
C PHE A 8 -17.94 -11.85 -13.48
N GLU A 9 -17.28 -12.86 -12.90
CA GLU A 9 -15.84 -13.04 -13.01
C GLU A 9 -15.56 -14.32 -13.80
N GLY A 10 -14.73 -14.20 -14.83
CA GLY A 10 -14.36 -15.27 -15.75
C GLY A 10 -13.44 -14.72 -16.84
N THR A 11 -12.76 -15.60 -17.56
CA THR A 11 -12.00 -15.21 -18.76
C THR A 11 -12.95 -14.80 -19.88
N ALA A 12 -12.49 -14.00 -20.84
CA ALA A 12 -13.34 -13.52 -21.95
C ALA A 12 -14.05 -14.66 -22.70
N ALA A 13 -13.35 -15.79 -22.90
CA ALA A 13 -13.93 -16.97 -23.55
C ALA A 13 -15.02 -17.65 -22.70
N GLU A 14 -14.88 -17.66 -21.38
CA GLU A 14 -15.88 -18.22 -20.46
C GLU A 14 -17.12 -17.31 -20.36
N LEU A 15 -16.93 -15.99 -20.41
CA LEU A 15 -18.02 -15.02 -20.40
C LEU A 15 -18.81 -15.03 -21.71
N ASP A 16 -18.14 -15.14 -22.86
CA ASP A 16 -18.78 -15.20 -24.18
C ASP A 16 -19.56 -16.51 -24.39
N ALA A 17 -19.07 -17.62 -23.83
CA ALA A 17 -19.74 -18.92 -23.87
C ALA A 17 -20.89 -19.05 -22.84
N SER A 18 -21.02 -18.10 -21.90
CA SER A 18 -22.01 -18.18 -20.82
C SER A 18 -23.44 -17.90 -21.32
N GLN A 19 -24.24 -18.95 -21.44
CA GLN A 19 -25.66 -18.86 -21.79
C GLN A 19 -26.47 -18.03 -20.78
N VAL A 20 -26.05 -17.99 -19.52
CA VAL A 20 -26.71 -17.21 -18.45
C VAL A 20 -26.57 -15.71 -18.71
N ILE A 21 -25.39 -15.26 -19.12
CA ILE A 21 -25.14 -13.85 -19.48
C ILE A 21 -25.95 -13.50 -20.72
N GLN A 22 -25.98 -14.38 -21.73
CA GLN A 22 -26.77 -14.16 -22.95
C GLN A 22 -28.28 -14.06 -22.67
N GLN A 23 -28.82 -14.88 -21.74
CA GLN A 23 -30.22 -14.81 -21.34
C GLN A 23 -30.55 -13.54 -20.55
N LEU A 24 -29.66 -13.09 -19.67
CA LEU A 24 -29.84 -11.83 -18.91
C LEU A 24 -29.85 -10.60 -19.84
N LEU A 25 -28.99 -10.60 -20.87
CA LEU A 25 -28.97 -9.56 -21.89
C LEU A 25 -30.23 -9.57 -22.76
N ALA A 26 -30.74 -10.75 -23.12
CA ALA A 26 -31.96 -10.88 -23.92
C ALA A 26 -33.24 -10.47 -23.16
N GLN A 27 -33.27 -10.62 -21.83
CA GLN A 27 -34.42 -10.23 -20.99
C GLN A 27 -34.49 -8.73 -20.67
N GLY A 28 -33.44 -7.95 -20.98
CA GLY A 28 -33.38 -6.49 -20.74
C GLY A 28 -34.14 -5.61 -21.73
N GLY A 29 -34.79 -6.18 -22.77
CA GLY A 29 -35.41 -5.45 -23.87
C GLY A 29 -36.70 -4.66 -23.57
N GLY A 30 -37.10 -4.53 -22.30
CA GLY A 30 -38.29 -3.80 -21.88
C GLY A 30 -37.96 -2.57 -21.04
N THR A 31 -37.88 -1.40 -21.70
CA THR A 31 -38.01 -0.04 -21.09
C THR A 31 -37.21 0.26 -19.81
N SER A 32 -35.97 -0.22 -19.72
CA SER A 32 -34.96 0.38 -18.82
C SER A 32 -33.60 0.28 -19.47
N SER A 33 -32.97 1.45 -19.68
CA SER A 33 -31.67 1.61 -20.32
C SER A 33 -30.64 0.68 -19.68
N THR A 34 -30.34 -0.40 -20.37
CA THR A 34 -29.28 -1.34 -20.02
C THR A 34 -28.08 -0.98 -20.89
N ASP A 35 -27.15 -0.20 -20.34
CA ASP A 35 -25.85 0.00 -20.97
C ASP A 35 -25.04 -1.27 -20.81
N VAL A 36 -24.92 -2.01 -21.91
CA VAL A 36 -24.03 -3.16 -22.02
C VAL A 36 -22.70 -2.63 -22.53
N VAL A 37 -21.75 -2.40 -21.62
CA VAL A 37 -20.37 -2.11 -21.99
C VAL A 37 -19.72 -3.41 -22.46
N VAL A 38 -19.91 -3.75 -23.74
CA VAL A 38 -19.05 -4.73 -24.41
C VAL A 38 -17.73 -4.04 -24.65
N ALA A 39 -16.71 -4.40 -23.89
CA ALA A 39 -15.33 -4.00 -24.16
C ALA A 39 -14.89 -4.67 -25.47
N GLY A 40 -15.25 -4.07 -26.60
CA GLY A 40 -14.64 -4.36 -27.88
C GLY A 40 -13.15 -4.18 -27.71
N SER A 41 -12.41 -5.28 -27.90
CA SER A 41 -10.97 -5.32 -27.70
C SER A 41 -10.31 -4.16 -28.44
N PRO A 42 -9.72 -3.18 -27.73
CA PRO A 42 -8.66 -2.41 -28.33
C PRO A 42 -7.56 -3.43 -28.67
N ALA A 43 -6.88 -3.23 -29.81
CA ALA A 43 -5.60 -3.90 -30.10
C ALA A 43 -4.79 -4.04 -28.80
N PRO A 44 -4.06 -5.14 -28.56
CA PRO A 44 -3.39 -5.37 -27.29
C PRO A 44 -2.50 -4.16 -27.01
N ALA A 45 -3.02 -3.23 -26.22
CA ALA A 45 -2.23 -2.26 -25.55
C ALA A 45 -1.25 -3.15 -24.82
N THR A 46 0.02 -3.00 -25.13
CA THR A 46 1.10 -3.53 -24.33
C THR A 46 0.94 -2.80 -23.00
N GLY A 47 -0.02 -3.26 -22.20
CA GLY A 47 -0.33 -2.71 -20.90
C GLY A 47 0.89 -3.06 -20.11
N SER A 48 1.77 -2.08 -19.94
CA SER A 48 2.90 -2.20 -19.01
C SER A 48 2.31 -2.76 -17.73
N ALA A 49 2.81 -3.92 -17.32
CA ALA A 49 2.50 -4.45 -16.00
C ALA A 49 2.66 -3.30 -14.99
N PRO A 50 1.78 -3.18 -13.98
CA PRO A 50 1.89 -2.13 -12.99
C PRO A 50 3.33 -2.07 -12.48
N ALA A 51 3.88 -0.86 -12.41
CA ALA A 51 5.25 -0.68 -11.97
C ALA A 51 5.44 -1.34 -10.59
N PRO A 52 6.56 -2.05 -10.37
CA PRO A 52 6.79 -2.73 -9.10
C PRO A 52 6.84 -1.72 -7.96
N ILE A 53 6.24 -2.07 -6.82
CA ILE A 53 6.24 -1.23 -5.63
C ILE A 53 7.69 -1.15 -5.10
N PRO A 54 8.24 0.06 -4.91
CA PRO A 54 9.64 0.24 -4.55
C PRO A 54 10.06 -0.51 -3.28
N GLY A 55 11.18 -1.23 -3.37
CA GLY A 55 11.79 -1.97 -2.27
C GLY A 55 11.03 -3.19 -1.77
N VAL A 56 9.80 -3.46 -2.25
CA VAL A 56 9.01 -4.65 -1.89
C VAL A 56 9.48 -5.84 -2.72
N ALA A 57 9.75 -6.96 -2.07
CA ALA A 57 10.17 -8.19 -2.75
C ALA A 57 9.04 -8.77 -3.63
N HIS A 58 9.41 -9.57 -4.63
CA HIS A 58 8.46 -10.09 -5.63
C HIS A 58 7.26 -10.81 -4.99
N GLU A 59 7.51 -11.65 -3.97
CA GLU A 59 6.45 -12.38 -3.26
C GLU A 59 5.48 -11.48 -2.48
N GLY A 60 5.89 -10.24 -2.16
CA GLY A 60 5.06 -9.26 -1.46
C GLY A 60 4.27 -8.34 -2.38
N GLN A 61 4.62 -8.25 -3.67
CA GLN A 61 4.06 -7.27 -4.61
C GLN A 61 2.53 -7.35 -4.70
N ALA A 62 1.97 -8.56 -4.81
CA ALA A 62 0.53 -8.76 -4.94
C ALA A 62 -0.23 -8.31 -3.67
N ALA A 63 0.30 -8.64 -2.48
CA ALA A 63 -0.32 -8.28 -1.21
C ALA A 63 -0.30 -6.76 -0.98
N VAL A 64 0.85 -6.12 -1.19
CA VAL A 64 0.95 -4.66 -1.01
C VAL A 64 0.13 -3.92 -2.06
N SER A 65 0.10 -4.40 -3.31
CA SER A 65 -0.77 -3.83 -4.35
C SER A 65 -2.25 -3.91 -3.97
N ALA A 66 -2.69 -4.98 -3.31
CA ALA A 66 -4.05 -5.11 -2.82
C ALA A 66 -4.38 -4.11 -1.71
N LEU A 67 -3.46 -3.86 -0.78
CA LEU A 67 -3.62 -2.85 0.27
C LEU A 67 -3.68 -1.44 -0.31
N LEU A 68 -2.83 -1.13 -1.30
CA LEU A 68 -2.76 0.19 -1.92
C LEU A 68 -4.04 0.56 -2.68
N ARG A 69 -4.78 -0.42 -3.23
CA ARG A 69 -6.07 -0.16 -3.91
C ARG A 69 -7.12 0.52 -3.00
N GLY A 70 -7.01 0.34 -1.68
CA GLY A 70 -7.89 1.00 -0.71
C GLY A 70 -7.35 2.31 -0.15
N ASN A 71 -6.11 2.70 -0.50
CA ASN A 71 -5.44 3.87 0.04
C ASN A 71 -5.65 5.08 -0.90
N PRO A 72 -6.35 6.15 -0.46
CA PRO A 72 -6.56 7.34 -1.29
C PRO A 72 -5.26 8.10 -1.63
N ALA A 73 -4.20 7.92 -0.84
CA ALA A 73 -2.89 8.53 -1.04
C ALA A 73 -1.83 7.51 -1.49
N ALA A 74 -2.24 6.48 -2.23
CA ALA A 74 -1.35 5.39 -2.66
C ALA A 74 -0.11 5.89 -3.42
N GLU A 75 -0.25 6.90 -4.28
CA GLU A 75 0.86 7.47 -5.05
C GLU A 75 1.88 8.18 -4.17
N HIS A 76 1.44 8.95 -3.17
CA HIS A 76 2.35 9.59 -2.22
C HIS A 76 3.04 8.55 -1.34
N PHE A 77 2.32 7.50 -0.92
CA PHE A 77 2.91 6.40 -0.16
C PHE A 77 3.98 5.62 -0.95
N THR A 78 3.73 5.33 -2.23
CA THR A 78 4.73 4.68 -3.08
C THR A 78 5.92 5.61 -3.36
N GLY A 79 5.69 6.92 -3.47
CA GLY A 79 6.73 7.94 -3.51
C GLY A 79 7.63 7.93 -2.27
N PHE A 80 7.04 7.84 -1.07
CA PHE A 80 7.80 7.67 0.18
C PHE A 80 8.68 6.40 0.14
N LEU A 81 8.12 5.26 -0.31
CA LEU A 81 8.90 4.03 -0.42
C LEU A 81 10.04 4.16 -1.42
N ALA A 82 9.80 4.80 -2.58
CA ALA A 82 10.82 5.04 -3.59
C ALA A 82 12.01 5.81 -3.01
N GLU A 83 11.73 6.88 -2.28
CA GLU A 83 12.76 7.72 -1.69
C GLU A 83 13.52 7.01 -0.56
N ALA A 84 12.79 6.40 0.39
CA ALA A 84 13.41 5.72 1.52
C ALA A 84 14.29 4.53 1.07
N THR A 85 13.88 3.82 0.02
CA THR A 85 14.61 2.65 -0.50
C THR A 85 15.76 2.99 -1.43
N ALA A 86 15.87 4.26 -1.86
CA ALA A 86 17.05 4.77 -2.54
C ALA A 86 18.23 5.04 -1.58
N TRP A 87 17.98 5.09 -0.26
CA TRP A 87 19.05 5.28 0.71
C TRP A 87 19.94 4.04 0.85
N PRO A 88 21.23 4.22 1.21
CA PRO A 88 22.16 3.11 1.35
C PRO A 88 21.65 2.05 2.33
N ASP A 89 21.76 0.80 1.90
CA ASP A 89 21.44 -0.40 2.68
C ASP A 89 19.97 -0.48 3.14
N VAL A 90 19.02 0.16 2.47
CA VAL A 90 17.59 0.07 2.85
C VAL A 90 16.86 -1.05 2.12
N LYS A 91 16.07 -1.85 2.84
CA LYS A 91 15.10 -2.81 2.26
C LYS A 91 13.76 -2.76 2.98
N VAL A 92 12.69 -3.10 2.27
CA VAL A 92 11.34 -3.28 2.82
C VAL A 92 11.09 -4.76 3.07
N HIS A 93 10.69 -5.11 4.29
CA HIS A 93 10.41 -6.49 4.69
C HIS A 93 8.97 -6.62 5.17
N GLY A 94 8.29 -7.70 4.81
CA GLY A 94 7.08 -8.13 5.51
C GLY A 94 7.35 -8.54 6.96
N VAL A 95 6.31 -8.94 7.68
CA VAL A 95 6.36 -9.37 9.09
C VAL A 95 6.44 -10.89 9.15
N LYS A 96 7.18 -11.43 10.12
CA LYS A 96 7.09 -12.86 10.43
C LYS A 96 5.93 -13.06 11.39
N ARG A 97 4.93 -13.85 11.00
CA ARG A 97 3.76 -14.11 11.85
C ARG A 97 4.17 -14.86 13.13
N HIS A 98 3.61 -14.44 14.25
CA HIS A 98 3.83 -15.10 15.54
C HIS A 98 3.29 -16.54 15.48
N ARG A 99 4.09 -17.53 15.92
CA ARG A 99 3.83 -18.98 15.83
C ARG A 99 3.87 -19.59 14.43
N ALA A 100 4.23 -18.84 13.40
CA ALA A 100 4.47 -19.44 12.10
C ALA A 100 5.81 -20.21 12.11
N GLY A 101 5.82 -21.40 11.50
CA GLY A 101 6.98 -22.30 11.50
C GLY A 101 8.24 -21.65 10.90
N ALA A 102 9.41 -22.28 11.07
CA ALA A 102 10.68 -21.73 10.58
C ALA A 102 10.63 -21.40 9.07
N ASP A 103 9.92 -22.22 8.29
CA ASP A 103 9.76 -22.13 6.84
C ASP A 103 8.64 -21.18 6.38
N SER A 104 7.93 -20.56 7.32
CA SER A 104 6.93 -19.55 6.97
C SER A 104 7.62 -18.32 6.38
N GLY A 105 7.19 -17.95 5.17
CA GLY A 105 7.62 -16.73 4.50
C GLY A 105 7.22 -15.45 5.23
N LEU A 106 7.62 -14.31 4.69
CA LEU A 106 7.21 -13.01 5.21
C LEU A 106 5.77 -12.68 4.79
N ASP A 107 5.00 -12.14 5.73
CA ASP A 107 3.66 -11.62 5.49
C ASP A 107 3.73 -10.13 5.12
N TYR A 108 3.21 -9.79 3.96
CA TYR A 108 3.15 -8.43 3.43
C TYR A 108 1.73 -7.83 3.51
N GLY A 109 0.78 -8.53 4.15
CA GLY A 109 -0.62 -8.10 4.32
C GLY A 109 -0.87 -7.20 5.54
N ASP A 110 0.14 -6.93 6.35
CA ASP A 110 0.09 -6.05 7.52
C ASP A 110 1.07 -4.85 7.29
N TYR A 111 1.62 -4.27 8.36
CA TYR A 111 2.68 -3.27 8.23
C TYR A 111 3.95 -3.84 7.59
N LEU A 112 4.64 -3.02 6.81
CA LEU A 112 5.95 -3.33 6.28
C LEU A 112 7.03 -2.70 7.17
N ARG A 113 8.20 -3.31 7.20
CA ARG A 113 9.34 -2.85 7.98
C ARG A 113 10.37 -2.25 7.01
N VAL A 114 10.59 -0.95 7.08
CA VAL A 114 11.66 -0.28 6.34
C VAL A 114 12.93 -0.37 7.18
N ARG A 115 13.91 -1.12 6.69
CA ARG A 115 15.07 -1.59 7.46
C ARG A 115 16.37 -1.16 6.84
N ARG A 116 17.30 -0.71 7.68
CA ARG A 116 18.72 -0.57 7.32
C ARG A 116 19.42 -1.92 7.53
N GLN A 117 19.93 -2.51 6.45
CA GLN A 117 20.67 -3.76 6.48
C GLN A 117 21.97 -3.58 7.27
N GLY A 118 22.37 -4.63 7.99
CA GLY A 118 23.57 -4.59 8.84
C GLY A 118 23.40 -3.81 10.15
N SER A 119 22.34 -3.02 10.35
CA SER A 119 22.09 -2.36 11.63
C SER A 119 21.52 -3.34 12.67
N PRO A 120 22.06 -3.37 13.91
CA PRO A 120 21.49 -4.14 15.01
C PRO A 120 20.11 -3.60 15.46
N LYS A 121 19.82 -2.33 15.16
CA LYS A 121 18.54 -1.68 15.45
C LYS A 121 17.45 -2.08 14.45
N GLY A 122 17.84 -2.51 13.25
CA GLY A 122 16.95 -3.12 12.27
C GLY A 122 16.06 -2.12 11.52
N ALA A 123 14.76 -2.11 11.84
CA ALA A 123 13.82 -1.22 11.18
C ALA A 123 13.91 0.19 11.75
N PHE A 124 13.82 1.20 10.90
CA PHE A 124 13.70 2.59 11.33
C PHE A 124 12.30 3.16 11.07
N ALA A 125 11.45 2.44 10.32
CA ALA A 125 10.04 2.75 10.17
C ALA A 125 9.19 1.49 10.00
N TYR A 126 7.96 1.54 10.51
CA TYR A 126 6.87 0.63 10.16
C TYR A 126 5.84 1.38 9.34
N VAL A 127 5.45 0.84 8.19
CA VAL A 127 4.61 1.54 7.22
C VAL A 127 3.38 0.72 6.87
N TYR A 128 2.24 1.38 6.77
CA TYR A 128 0.93 0.73 6.60
C TYR A 128 0.37 1.12 5.23
N ALA A 129 0.53 0.24 4.25
CA ALA A 129 0.17 0.53 2.86
C ALA A 129 -1.33 0.85 2.65
N HIS A 130 -2.20 0.30 3.50
CA HIS A 130 -3.65 0.48 3.37
C HIS A 130 -4.15 1.88 3.77
N ASN A 131 -3.41 2.61 4.62
CA ASN A 131 -3.87 3.91 5.15
C ASN A 131 -2.79 5.01 5.15
N GLY A 132 -1.59 4.71 4.65
CA GLY A 132 -0.51 5.69 4.52
C GLY A 132 0.22 6.04 5.82
N VAL A 133 -0.04 5.33 6.93
CA VAL A 133 0.62 5.62 8.22
C VAL A 133 2.07 5.16 8.20
N VAL A 134 2.96 6.01 8.72
CA VAL A 134 4.40 5.75 8.91
C VAL A 134 4.73 5.95 10.39
N ASN A 135 5.03 4.86 11.10
CA ASN A 135 5.51 4.87 12.48
C ASN A 135 7.03 4.83 12.49
N LEU A 136 7.65 5.80 13.14
CA LEU A 136 9.08 6.09 13.01
C LEU A 136 9.84 5.70 14.25
N ARG A 137 11.05 5.15 14.07
CA ARG A 137 11.91 4.72 15.17
C ARG A 137 12.60 5.90 15.84
N LEU A 138 11.83 6.71 16.55
CA LEU A 138 12.28 7.91 17.24
C LEU A 138 12.01 7.79 18.75
N PRO A 139 12.88 8.36 19.62
CA PRO A 139 12.61 8.43 21.05
C PRO A 139 11.24 9.06 21.32
N TYR A 140 10.52 8.56 22.32
CA TYR A 140 9.19 9.10 22.67
C TYR A 140 9.26 10.59 23.07
N ASP A 141 10.34 10.95 23.74
CA ASP A 141 10.74 12.30 24.15
C ASP A 141 11.45 13.08 23.03
N THR A 142 11.29 12.68 21.76
CA THR A 142 11.71 13.52 20.63
C THR A 142 11.09 14.90 20.80
N ASP A 143 11.94 15.91 20.74
CA ASP A 143 11.63 17.31 20.97
C ASP A 143 10.40 17.79 20.17
N ASP A 144 9.44 18.37 20.87
CA ASP A 144 8.22 18.94 20.28
C ASP A 144 8.52 20.08 19.30
N GLU A 145 9.55 20.89 19.56
CA GLU A 145 9.97 21.94 18.63
C GLU A 145 10.56 21.35 17.34
N LEU A 146 11.31 20.24 17.46
CA LEU A 146 11.81 19.51 16.30
C LEU A 146 10.66 18.95 15.46
N LEU A 147 9.67 18.31 16.11
CA LEU A 147 8.50 17.77 15.41
C LEU A 147 7.69 18.87 14.76
N ALA A 148 7.36 19.95 15.48
CA ALA A 148 6.60 21.07 14.94
C ALA A 148 7.30 21.76 13.76
N ARG A 149 8.65 21.77 13.73
CA ARG A 149 9.42 22.37 12.65
C ARG A 149 9.60 21.47 11.43
N LEU A 150 9.85 20.18 11.62
CA LEU A 150 10.12 19.24 10.53
C LEU A 150 8.85 18.57 9.99
N ALA A 151 7.90 18.27 10.86
CA ALA A 151 6.71 17.52 10.53
C ALA A 151 5.53 17.96 11.40
N PRO A 152 4.92 19.13 11.12
CA PRO A 152 3.72 19.61 11.82
C PRO A 152 2.56 18.60 11.87
N ALA A 153 2.45 17.69 10.91
CA ALA A 153 1.44 16.64 10.87
C ALA A 153 1.81 15.40 11.70
N ALA A 154 2.98 15.37 12.32
CA ALA A 154 3.40 14.27 13.16
C ALA A 154 2.65 14.27 14.50
N TYR A 155 2.33 13.07 14.97
CA TYR A 155 1.62 12.86 16.22
C TYR A 155 2.20 11.69 17.01
N ARG A 156 1.91 11.68 18.32
CA ARG A 156 2.34 10.61 19.21
C ARG A 156 1.26 9.56 19.38
N LEU A 157 1.64 8.29 19.27
CA LEU A 157 0.83 7.15 19.68
C LEU A 157 0.93 6.97 21.20
N GLU A 158 -0.21 6.82 21.86
CA GLU A 158 -0.27 6.54 23.30
C GLU A 158 0.12 5.08 23.63
N GLY A 159 -0.12 4.16 22.68
CA GLY A 159 0.10 2.73 22.82
C GLY A 159 1.17 2.17 21.88
N GLY A 160 1.49 0.88 22.05
CA GLY A 160 2.44 0.16 21.21
C GLY A 160 3.90 0.31 21.63
N ASN A 161 4.81 -0.07 20.73
CA ASN A 161 6.26 -0.08 20.98
C ASN A 161 6.77 1.34 21.21
N ALA A 162 7.36 1.60 22.38
CA ALA A 162 7.86 2.92 22.77
C ALA A 162 8.85 3.54 21.77
N GLN A 163 9.57 2.71 21.00
CA GLN A 163 10.49 3.19 19.98
C GLN A 163 9.80 3.68 18.70
N TYR A 164 8.51 3.39 18.48
CA TYR A 164 7.77 3.66 17.25
C TYR A 164 6.50 4.48 17.48
N ARG A 165 6.56 5.42 18.42
CA ARG A 165 5.40 6.22 18.81
C ARG A 165 5.28 7.53 18.07
N ILE A 166 6.27 7.95 17.29
CA ILE A 166 6.14 9.12 16.42
C ILE A 166 5.58 8.65 15.08
N SER A 167 4.45 9.20 14.67
CA SER A 167 3.73 8.78 13.47
C SER A 167 3.39 9.97 12.59
N VAL A 168 3.35 9.75 11.28
CA VAL A 168 2.78 10.66 10.29
C VAL A 168 1.87 9.84 9.38
N GLN A 169 0.71 10.40 9.02
CA GLN A 169 -0.15 9.82 8.00
C GLN A 169 0.07 10.55 6.68
N ILE A 170 0.48 9.82 5.65
CA ILE A 170 0.64 10.37 4.30
C ILE A 170 -0.76 10.45 3.67
N VAL A 171 -1.21 11.67 3.41
CA VAL A 171 -2.48 11.97 2.73
C VAL A 171 -2.29 12.79 1.46
N ASP A 172 -1.14 13.46 1.34
CA ASP A 172 -0.75 14.35 0.26
C ASP A 172 0.79 14.44 0.14
N GLU A 173 1.26 15.32 -0.72
CA GLU A 173 2.68 15.54 -0.95
C GLU A 173 3.40 16.16 0.26
N GLU A 174 2.75 17.08 0.96
CA GLU A 174 3.34 17.76 2.12
C GLU A 174 3.61 16.76 3.25
N THR A 175 2.60 15.96 3.60
CA THR A 175 2.72 14.91 4.62
C THR A 175 3.69 13.80 4.21
N ARG A 176 3.83 13.53 2.91
CA ARG A 176 4.88 12.64 2.38
C ARG A 176 6.27 13.19 2.67
N GLU A 177 6.53 14.46 2.35
CA GLU A 177 7.83 15.11 2.60
C GLU A 177 8.17 15.12 4.10
N GLN A 178 7.19 15.45 4.95
CA GLN A 178 7.34 15.39 6.41
C GLN A 178 7.70 13.96 6.90
N ALA A 179 7.02 12.93 6.36
CA ALA A 179 7.33 11.54 6.67
C ALA A 179 8.75 11.15 6.24
N VAL A 180 9.20 11.59 5.06
CA VAL A 180 10.58 11.38 4.57
C VAL A 180 11.60 12.04 5.50
N GLN A 181 11.38 13.29 5.89
CA GLN A 181 12.30 14.03 6.76
C GLN A 181 12.46 13.32 8.12
N LEU A 182 11.37 12.92 8.76
CA LEU A 182 11.46 12.16 10.01
C LEU A 182 12.06 10.77 9.82
N ALA A 183 11.75 10.09 8.71
CA ALA A 183 12.34 8.80 8.39
C ALA A 183 13.85 8.90 8.20
N LYS A 184 14.35 10.02 7.64
CA LYS A 184 15.77 10.29 7.53
C LYS A 184 16.44 10.41 8.90
N VAL A 185 15.83 11.14 9.84
CA VAL A 185 16.32 11.25 11.23
C VAL A 185 16.35 9.87 11.90
N ALA A 186 15.31 9.05 11.71
CA ALA A 186 15.27 7.70 12.26
C ALA A 186 16.31 6.77 11.63
N TYR A 187 16.55 6.89 10.32
CA TYR A 187 17.56 6.15 9.55
C TYR A 187 18.97 6.45 10.06
N GLU A 188 19.32 7.73 10.24
CA GLU A 188 20.66 8.14 10.71
C GLU A 188 20.96 7.66 12.13
N ARG A 189 19.92 7.45 12.93
CA ARG A 189 20.01 6.90 14.29
C ARG A 189 20.04 5.37 14.34
N THR A 190 19.81 4.69 13.21
CA THR A 190 19.69 3.23 13.10
C THR A 190 20.99 2.61 12.63
#